data_AF-A0A7L2QY99-F1
#
_entry.id   AF-A0A7L2QY99-F1
#
_cell.length_a   1.000
_cell.length_b   1.000
_cell.length_c   1.000
_cell.angle_alpha   90.00
_cell.angle_beta   90.00
_cell.angle_gamma   90.00
#
_symmetry.space_group_name_H-M   'P 1'
#
loop_
_entity.id
_entity.type
_entity.pdbx_description
1 polymer ?
#
loop_
_entity_poly.entity_id
_entity_poly.type
_entity_poly.pdbx_seq_one_letter_code
_entity_poly.pdbx_strand_id
1 'polypeptide(L)' 'PPDSTNEFIGGREDVAAVDGVAPGGLRSALVLVGAFDRRSGVPVMGVINEPFFQRDPQTRRYARGLHPGV' A
#
# COMPACT_ATOMS: atom_id res chain seq x y z
N PRO A 1 5.50 -0.57 9.32
CA PRO A 1 5.91 -1.88 8.76
C PRO A 1 5.04 -2.17 7.53
N PRO A 2 5.50 -2.94 6.54
CA PRO A 2 4.67 -3.32 5.41
C PRO A 2 3.58 -4.30 5.86
N ASP A 3 2.35 -4.12 5.36
CA ASP A 3 1.36 -5.18 5.34
C ASP A 3 1.66 -6.16 4.18
N SER A 4 0.92 -7.27 4.13
CA SER A 4 1.05 -8.26 3.04
C SER A 4 2.49 -8.73 2.81
N THR A 5 3.21 -9.05 3.90
CA THR A 5 4.63 -9.39 3.90
C THR A 5 4.99 -10.47 2.87
N ASN A 6 4.10 -11.44 2.64
CA ASN A 6 4.29 -12.48 1.61
C ASN A 6 4.38 -11.90 0.20
N GLU A 7 3.55 -10.90 -0.13
CA GLU A 7 3.57 -10.24 -1.43
C GLU A 7 4.80 -9.34 -1.58
N PHE A 8 5.18 -8.65 -0.49
CA PHE A 8 6.42 -7.86 -0.45
C PHE A 8 7.66 -8.72 -0.70
N ILE A 9 7.79 -9.86 0.00
CA ILE A 9 8.91 -10.80 -0.19
C ILE A 9 8.82 -11.47 -1.56
N GLY A 10 7.62 -11.82 -2.00
CA GLY A 10 7.38 -12.46 -3.30
C GLY A 10 7.78 -11.58 -4.48
N GLY A 11 7.77 -10.25 -4.31
CA GLY A 11 8.41 -9.32 -5.26
C GLY A 11 7.78 -9.30 -6.66
N ARG A 12 6.56 -9.83 -6.83
CA ARG A 12 5.91 -9.91 -8.15
C ARG A 12 5.45 -8.53 -8.61
N GLU A 13 6.00 -8.07 -9.73
CA GLU A 13 5.77 -6.72 -10.25
C GLU A 13 4.73 -6.68 -11.39
N ASP A 14 4.47 -7.83 -12.02
CA ASP A 14 3.73 -8.01 -13.27
C ASP A 14 2.30 -8.55 -13.07
N VAL A 15 1.77 -8.43 -11.84
CA VAL A 15 0.39 -8.84 -11.53
C VAL A 15 -0.58 -7.77 -12.04
N ALA A 16 -1.33 -8.11 -13.09
CA ALA A 16 -2.35 -7.23 -13.64
C ALA A 16 -3.51 -7.00 -12.65
N ALA A 17 -4.01 -5.76 -12.62
CA ALA A 17 -5.21 -5.44 -11.86
C ALA A 17 -6.46 -6.05 -12.53
N VAL A 18 -7.38 -6.54 -11.73
CA VAL A 18 -8.70 -7.03 -12.16
C VAL A 18 -9.72 -6.00 -11.67
N ASP A 19 -10.45 -5.39 -12.59
CA ASP A 19 -11.44 -4.33 -12.30
C ASP A 19 -10.88 -3.18 -11.44
N GLY A 20 -9.63 -2.80 -11.69
CA GLY A 20 -8.93 -1.74 -10.95
C GLY A 20 -8.34 -2.16 -9.61
N VAL A 21 -8.56 -3.41 -9.17
CA VAL A 21 -8.02 -3.97 -7.92
C VAL A 21 -6.81 -4.83 -8.20
N ALA A 22 -5.71 -4.64 -7.46
CA ALA A 22 -4.54 -5.52 -7.53
C ALA A 22 -4.82 -6.81 -6.75
N PRO A 23 -4.92 -7.99 -7.40
CA PRO A 23 -5.20 -9.25 -6.71
C PRO A 23 -3.98 -9.80 -5.94
N GLY A 24 -2.80 -9.19 -6.10
CA GLY A 24 -1.56 -9.58 -5.44
C GLY A 24 -0.35 -8.80 -5.99
N GLY A 25 0.84 -9.24 -5.61
CA GLY A 25 2.12 -8.64 -5.98
C GLY A 25 2.45 -7.39 -5.18
N LEU A 26 3.50 -6.68 -5.59
CA LEU A 26 4.02 -5.53 -4.85
C LEU A 26 2.98 -4.41 -4.66
N ARG A 27 1.99 -4.28 -5.55
CA ARG A 27 0.89 -3.30 -5.39
C ARG A 27 0.01 -3.57 -4.17
N SER A 28 -0.01 -4.80 -3.65
CA SER A 28 -0.75 -5.17 -2.44
C SER A 28 0.03 -4.96 -1.15
N ALA A 29 1.32 -4.64 -1.21
CA ALA A 29 2.14 -4.37 -0.01
C ALA A 29 2.08 -2.88 0.36
N LEU A 30 1.32 -2.56 1.41
CA LEU A 30 1.11 -1.18 1.85
C LEU A 30 1.85 -0.88 3.16
N VAL A 31 2.01 0.41 3.47
CA VAL A 31 2.38 0.83 4.82
C VAL A 31 1.18 1.54 5.42
N LEU A 32 0.65 0.96 6.49
CA LEU A 32 -0.51 1.45 7.21
C LEU A 32 -0.09 2.10 8.51
N VAL A 33 -0.52 3.34 8.74
CA VAL A 33 -0.33 4.06 10.00
C VAL A 33 -1.68 4.57 10.46
N GLY A 34 -2.12 4.15 11.65
CA GLY A 34 -3.37 4.59 12.26
C GLY A 34 -3.15 5.20 13.64
N ALA A 35 -3.96 6.20 13.98
CA ALA A 35 -4.06 6.78 15.31
C ALA A 35 -5.50 6.65 15.80
N PHE A 36 -5.65 6.40 17.10
CA PHE A 36 -6.95 6.26 17.75
C PHE A 36 -6.95 6.97 19.11
N ASP A 37 -8.12 7.42 19.55
CA ASP A 37 -8.28 7.97 20.89
C ASP A 37 -8.16 6.85 21.92
N ARG A 38 -7.26 7.03 22.89
CA ARG A 38 -6.90 5.99 23.86
C ARG A 38 -8.00 5.67 24.87
N ARG A 39 -8.96 6.58 25.09
CA ARG A 39 -10.04 6.39 26.07
C ARG A 39 -11.23 5.67 25.45
N SER A 40 -11.63 6.08 24.26
CA SER A 40 -12.79 5.56 23.53
C SER A 40 -12.47 4.42 22.59
N GLY A 41 -11.21 4.27 22.16
CA GLY A 41 -10.80 3.31 21.15
C GLY A 41 -11.13 3.72 19.70
N VAL A 42 -11.74 4.89 19.51
CA VAL A 42 -12.21 5.35 18.19
C VAL A 42 -11.02 5.81 17.34
N PRO A 43 -10.91 5.38 16.07
CA PRO A 43 -9.89 5.89 15.15
C PRO A 43 -10.08 7.38 14.90
N VAL A 44 -8.99 8.13 14.84
CA VAL A 44 -8.99 9.60 14.66
C VAL A 44 -8.22 10.07 13.44
N MET A 45 -7.33 9.22 12.91
CA MET A 45 -6.55 9.50 11.72
C MET A 45 -5.96 8.20 11.16
N GLY A 46 -5.83 8.15 9.83
CA GLY A 46 -5.15 7.08 9.12
C GLY A 46 -4.31 7.62 7.97
N VAL A 47 -3.24 6.90 7.65
CA VAL A 47 -2.45 7.11 6.44
C VAL A 47 -2.21 5.76 5.78
N ILE A 48 -2.59 5.68 4.51
CA ILE A 48 -2.26 4.55 3.63
C ILE A 48 -1.18 5.03 2.68
N ASN A 49 -0.02 4.38 2.71
CA ASN A 49 1.06 4.62 1.77
C ASN A 49 1.21 3.39 0.86
N GLU A 50 1.16 3.61 -0.45
CA GLU A 50 1.30 2.59 -1.49
C GLU A 50 2.68 2.78 -2.17
N PRO A 51 3.76 2.12 -1.71
CA PRO A 51 5.12 2.40 -2.19
C PRO A 51 5.31 2.04 -3.67
N PHE A 52 4.54 1.08 -4.16
CA PHE A 52 4.66 0.49 -5.50
C PHE A 52 3.48 0.82 -6.41
N PHE A 53 2.88 2.01 -6.27
CA PHE A 53 1.65 2.40 -6.95
C PHE A 53 1.77 2.36 -8.48
N GLN A 54 2.85 2.95 -9.01
CA GLN A 54 3.12 2.97 -10.45
C GLN A 54 4.62 2.81 -10.70
N ARG A 55 4.98 1.94 -11.64
CA ARG A 55 6.37 1.75 -12.08
C ARG A 55 6.60 2.42 -13.41
N ASP A 56 7.69 3.18 -13.51
CA ASP A 56 8.17 3.70 -14.79
C ASP A 56 8.83 2.55 -15.59
N PRO A 57 8.35 2.24 -16.81
CA PRO A 57 8.87 1.12 -17.61
C PRO A 57 10.30 1.34 -18.12
N GLN A 58 10.77 2.58 -18.24
CA GLN A 58 12.12 2.90 -18.70
C GLN A 58 13.12 2.92 -17.56
N THR A 59 12.79 3.62 -16.47
CA THR A 59 13.71 3.81 -15.34
C THR A 59 13.61 2.72 -14.28
N ARG A 60 12.55 1.90 -14.34
CA ARG A 60 12.17 0.87 -13.35
C ARG A 60 11.92 1.42 -11.94
N ARG A 61 11.83 2.73 -11.78
CA ARG A 61 11.56 3.39 -10.49
C ARG A 61 10.08 3.33 -10.17
N TYR A 62 9.77 3.28 -8.88
CA TYR A 62 8.40 3.33 -8.38
C TYR A 62 8.04 4.74 -7.93
N ALA A 63 6.85 5.18 -8.33
CA ALA A 63 6.14 6.29 -7.72
C ALA A 63 5.23 5.75 -6.61
N ARG A 64 5.13 6.50 -5.51
CA ARG A 64 4.30 6.17 -4.35
C ARG A 64 2.94 6.86 -4.40
N GLY A 65 1.90 6.17 -3.96
CA GLY A 65 0.60 6.74 -3.59
C GLY A 65 0.56 7.08 -2.10
N LEU A 66 -0.11 8.16 -1.71
CA LEU A 66 -0.31 8.53 -0.31
C LEU A 66 -1.75 9.03 -0.10
N HIS A 67 -2.46 8.36 0.81
CA HIS A 67 -3.87 8.61 1.09
C HIS A 67 -4.06 8.89 2.59
N PRO A 68 -4.11 10.17 3.00
CA PRO A 68 -4.49 10.54 4.35
C PRO A 68 -6.01 10.44 4.54
N GLY A 69 -6.44 10.05 5.73
CA GLY A 69 -7.84 10.02 6.15
C GLY A 69 -8.00 10.47 7.60
N VAL A 70 -9.18 11.00 7.94
CA VAL A 70 -9.58 11.44 9.29
C VAL A 70 -10.79 10.63 9.74
#